data_AF-A0A226N0B0-F1
#
_entry.id   AF-A0A226N0B0-F1
#
_cell.length_a   1.000
_cell.length_b   1.000
_cell.length_c   1.000
_cell.angle_alpha   90.00
_cell.angle_beta   90.00
_cell.angle_gamma   90.00
#
_symmetry.space_group_name_H-M   'P 1'
#
loop_
_entity.id
_entity.type
_entity.pdbx_description
1 polymer ?
#
loop_
_entity_poly.entity_id
_entity_poly.type
_entity_poly.pdbx_seq_one_letter_code
_entity_poly.pdbx_strand_id
1 'polypeptide(L)'
;MRGGCAAVLALPWLVPAVLAVLARQSPEKPAAAPLLTRRPFLVAWNAPTQDCKPRFQVALDFSIFDLQASPNEGFVDQNLTIFYKERLGFYPYFDKRLEPVNGGVPQQSSLSEHLARLQESIGKYIRSATSEGLAVIDWEEWRPIWVRNWKPKDVYQEVSRELVKQKQPCLSPEEVNKQAVFEFETAARQFMVRTLRYAKSFRPKQLWGFYLFPDCYNHDYSKNKESYTGQCPDVEKTRNDQLVWLWNESLALYPSIYLDPLLASTPNSRKFVRARVMEAMRISQQHHEGYSLPVFVYARPTYTRRMDVLSQVGLVVGLPHGEESGPMAVPLGCPHPARGWPQAMENRFWASRVLPPGVWWLQPPCTDWALSPQMDLISTIGESAALGAAGVIFWGDVEYTKNRESCQTIKDYMEGDLGRYIVNVTTAAQQCSTTLCQGQGRCLRQDSTANVFLHLNPATFQLQHRDEEQPQRPLIWAKGHLSPTDIHFLRTHFRCHCYQGWQGSSCQQPAGPRGGAPGPLAPMGLGLLLVFLIWC
;
A
#
# COMPACT_ATOMS: atom_id res chain seq x y z
N MET A 1 38.42 52.05 46.10
CA MET A 1 37.26 52.01 47.03
C MET A 1 36.00 51.82 46.20
N ARG A 2 35.14 50.88 46.64
CA ARG A 2 33.66 50.73 46.46
C ARG A 2 33.01 51.59 45.36
N GLY A 3 32.17 51.12 44.44
CA GLY A 3 31.25 49.96 44.39
C GLY A 3 29.89 50.45 43.83
N GLY A 4 29.23 49.65 42.98
CA GLY A 4 27.85 49.87 42.48
C GLY A 4 27.66 49.30 41.06
N CYS A 5 27.26 48.03 40.91
CA CYS A 5 25.91 47.54 40.52
C CYS A 5 25.27 48.27 39.33
N ALA A 6 24.60 47.68 38.33
CA ALA A 6 24.32 46.32 37.83
C ALA A 6 23.10 46.52 36.91
N ALA A 7 23.14 46.10 35.64
CA ALA A 7 21.95 45.73 34.86
C ALA A 7 22.37 45.17 33.50
N VAL A 8 22.79 43.91 33.46
CA VAL A 8 22.78 43.13 32.22
C VAL A 8 21.37 42.54 32.12
N LEU A 9 20.55 43.09 31.24
CA LEU A 9 19.23 42.54 30.92
C LEU A 9 19.42 41.20 30.20
N ALA A 10 19.28 40.12 30.96
CA ALA A 10 19.09 38.80 30.43
C ALA A 10 17.70 38.73 29.76
N LEU A 11 17.66 38.40 28.47
CA LEU A 11 16.47 37.99 27.75
C LEU A 11 16.48 36.45 27.55
N PRO A 12 16.16 35.62 28.56
CA PRO A 12 16.08 34.17 28.37
C PRO A 12 14.64 33.66 28.11
N TRP A 13 13.71 34.51 27.67
CA TRP A 13 12.29 34.12 27.55
C TRP A 13 11.71 34.05 26.12
N LEU A 14 12.54 34.15 25.07
CA LEU A 14 12.07 34.00 23.68
C LEU A 14 12.51 32.69 22.99
N VAL A 15 13.29 31.85 23.66
CA VAL A 15 13.74 30.56 23.13
C VAL A 15 12.72 29.41 23.33
N PRO A 16 11.88 29.34 24.38
CA PRO A 16 10.92 28.24 24.52
C PRO A 16 9.75 28.33 23.53
N ALA A 17 9.38 29.54 23.10
CA ALA A 17 8.24 29.76 22.19
C ALA A 17 8.58 29.40 20.73
N VAL A 18 9.84 29.56 20.31
CA VAL A 18 10.29 29.23 18.94
C VAL A 18 10.60 27.73 18.80
N LEU A 19 11.01 27.05 19.87
CA LEU A 19 11.22 25.59 19.87
C LEU A 19 9.92 24.78 19.98
N ALA A 20 8.82 25.36 20.47
CA ALA A 20 7.51 24.71 20.49
C ALA A 20 6.75 24.76 19.14
N VAL A 21 7.29 25.47 18.14
CA VAL A 21 6.76 25.53 16.77
C VAL A 21 7.42 24.50 15.85
N LEU A 22 8.52 23.88 16.29
CA LEU A 22 9.18 22.79 15.55
C LEU A 22 8.53 21.46 15.94
N ALA A 23 7.72 20.92 15.03
CA ALA A 23 7.06 19.61 15.04
C ALA A 23 5.74 19.48 15.83
N ARG A 24 4.79 20.41 15.66
CA ARG A 24 3.38 19.96 15.65
C ARG A 24 3.13 19.24 14.32
N GLN A 25 3.41 17.94 14.28
CA GLN A 25 2.81 17.08 13.26
C GLN A 25 1.29 17.31 13.35
N SER A 26 0.68 17.70 12.24
CA SER A 26 -0.78 17.78 12.20
C SER A 26 -1.34 16.43 12.63
N PRO A 27 -2.40 16.39 13.47
CA PRO A 27 -2.97 15.13 13.92
C PRO A 27 -3.28 14.27 12.70
N GLU A 28 -2.82 13.01 12.73
CA GLU A 28 -3.02 12.05 11.64
C GLU A 28 -4.51 11.97 11.29
N LYS A 29 -4.84 12.03 10.00
CA LYS A 29 -6.26 11.96 9.59
C LYS A 29 -6.80 10.59 9.93
N PRO A 30 -8.09 10.46 10.32
CA PRO A 30 -8.68 9.15 10.57
C PRO A 30 -8.68 8.29 9.30
N ALA A 31 -8.55 6.98 9.46
CA ALA A 31 -8.65 6.02 8.36
C ALA A 31 -10.07 5.97 7.78
N ALA A 32 -10.19 5.70 6.48
CA ALA A 32 -11.48 5.31 5.91
C ALA A 32 -11.98 4.02 6.56
N ALA A 33 -13.27 3.97 6.90
CA ALA A 33 -13.90 2.77 7.45
C ALA A 33 -13.89 1.63 6.40
N PRO A 34 -13.76 0.36 6.82
CA PRO A 34 -13.75 -0.79 5.91
C PRO A 34 -15.17 -1.11 5.42
N LEU A 35 -15.65 -0.34 4.44
CA LEU A 35 -17.05 -0.40 3.97
C LEU A 35 -17.43 -1.77 3.36
N LEU A 36 -16.51 -2.43 2.66
CA LEU A 36 -16.82 -3.65 1.89
C LEU A 36 -17.00 -4.91 2.75
N THR A 37 -16.08 -5.17 3.67
CA THR A 37 -15.96 -6.48 4.34
C THR A 37 -15.95 -6.38 5.86
N ARG A 38 -15.97 -5.16 6.41
CA ARG A 38 -15.73 -4.83 7.83
C ARG A 38 -14.38 -5.32 8.39
N ARG A 39 -13.50 -5.88 7.55
CA ARG A 39 -12.16 -6.31 7.94
C ARG A 39 -11.16 -5.16 7.88
N PRO A 40 -10.20 -5.08 8.81
CA PRO A 40 -9.18 -4.04 8.79
C PRO A 40 -8.18 -4.19 7.64
N PHE A 41 -7.99 -5.42 7.15
CA PHE A 41 -7.11 -5.74 6.03
C PHE A 41 -7.83 -6.67 5.06
N LEU A 42 -8.19 -6.15 3.89
CA LEU A 42 -8.93 -6.84 2.83
C LEU A 42 -7.98 -7.60 1.90
N VAL A 43 -8.36 -8.79 1.45
CA VAL A 43 -7.59 -9.56 0.46
C VAL A 43 -8.48 -9.89 -0.73
N ALA A 44 -8.08 -9.42 -1.92
CA ALA A 44 -8.82 -9.63 -3.15
C ALA A 44 -8.03 -10.50 -4.15
N TRP A 45 -8.73 -11.38 -4.85
CA TRP A 45 -8.21 -12.10 -6.01
C TRP A 45 -8.73 -11.46 -7.29
N ASN A 46 -7.82 -11.04 -8.19
CA ASN A 46 -8.13 -10.42 -9.47
C ASN A 46 -7.27 -11.01 -10.60
N ALA A 47 -7.47 -12.29 -10.89
CA ALA A 47 -6.75 -12.99 -11.95
C ALA A 47 -7.72 -13.79 -12.85
N PRO A 48 -7.36 -14.04 -14.12
CA PRO A 48 -8.25 -14.66 -15.10
C PRO A 48 -8.38 -16.18 -14.94
N THR A 49 -8.49 -16.71 -13.71
CA THR A 49 -8.46 -18.16 -13.40
C THR A 49 -9.76 -18.93 -13.69
N GLN A 50 -10.76 -18.29 -14.31
CA GLN A 50 -12.07 -18.89 -14.58
C GLN A 50 -12.00 -20.02 -15.60
N ASP A 51 -10.99 -20.00 -16.47
CA ASP A 51 -10.72 -20.97 -17.51
C ASP A 51 -10.17 -22.31 -16.98
N CYS A 52 -9.62 -22.34 -15.76
CA CYS A 52 -8.96 -23.53 -15.21
C CYS A 52 -9.89 -24.75 -15.09
N LYS A 53 -11.13 -24.53 -14.62
CA LYS A 53 -12.11 -25.62 -14.44
C LYS A 53 -12.62 -26.17 -15.78
N PRO A 54 -13.21 -25.36 -16.68
CA PRO A 54 -13.76 -25.89 -17.93
C PRO A 54 -12.70 -26.45 -18.88
N ARG A 55 -11.47 -25.91 -18.90
CA ARG A 55 -10.42 -26.33 -19.84
C ARG A 55 -9.53 -27.45 -19.32
N PHE A 56 -9.26 -27.48 -18.00
CA PHE A 56 -8.24 -28.36 -17.42
C PHE A 56 -8.73 -29.18 -16.23
N GLN A 57 -10.02 -29.09 -15.88
CA GLN A 57 -10.63 -29.75 -14.72
C GLN A 57 -9.99 -29.39 -13.38
N VAL A 58 -9.34 -28.22 -13.29
CA VAL A 58 -8.75 -27.70 -12.05
C VAL A 58 -9.70 -26.69 -11.44
N ALA A 59 -10.34 -27.03 -10.34
CA ALA A 59 -11.21 -26.14 -9.58
C ALA A 59 -10.42 -25.45 -8.44
N LEU A 60 -10.40 -24.12 -8.45
CA LEU A 60 -9.78 -23.29 -7.42
C LEU A 60 -10.82 -22.90 -6.37
N ASP A 61 -10.44 -22.95 -5.10
CA ASP A 61 -11.25 -22.45 -3.99
C ASP A 61 -10.86 -21.02 -3.61
N PHE A 62 -11.84 -20.11 -3.61
CA PHE A 62 -11.63 -18.68 -3.32
C PHE A 62 -12.14 -18.26 -1.93
N SER A 63 -12.60 -19.19 -1.09
CA SER A 63 -13.21 -18.89 0.21
C SER A 63 -12.28 -18.23 1.24
N ILE A 64 -10.97 -18.24 0.99
CA ILE A 64 -9.96 -17.51 1.78
C ILE A 64 -9.82 -16.03 1.41
N PHE A 65 -10.34 -15.62 0.24
CA PHE A 65 -10.31 -14.24 -0.22
C PHE A 65 -11.61 -13.54 0.16
N ASP A 66 -11.52 -12.24 0.46
CA ASP A 66 -12.72 -11.45 0.74
C ASP A 66 -13.46 -11.06 -0.54
N LEU A 67 -12.71 -10.81 -1.62
CA LEU A 67 -13.24 -10.49 -2.94
C LEU A 67 -12.63 -11.42 -3.99
N GLN A 68 -13.46 -11.91 -4.90
CA GLN A 68 -13.04 -12.62 -6.10
C GLN A 68 -13.52 -11.85 -7.33
N ALA A 69 -12.59 -11.59 -8.25
CA ALA A 69 -12.87 -10.93 -9.51
C ALA A 69 -12.01 -11.51 -10.64
N SER A 70 -12.48 -11.30 -11.87
CA SER A 70 -11.77 -11.55 -13.11
C SER A 70 -11.45 -10.23 -13.82
N PRO A 71 -10.21 -10.06 -14.32
CA PRO A 71 -9.88 -8.97 -15.23
C PRO A 71 -10.39 -9.19 -16.66
N ASN A 72 -10.98 -10.35 -16.98
CA ASN A 72 -11.47 -10.65 -18.33
C ASN A 72 -12.68 -9.80 -18.70
N GLU A 73 -12.78 -9.43 -19.98
CA GLU A 73 -13.78 -8.47 -20.46
C GLU A 73 -15.24 -8.90 -20.24
N GLY A 74 -15.51 -10.22 -20.27
CA GLY A 74 -16.85 -10.78 -20.12
C GLY A 74 -17.39 -10.80 -18.69
N PHE A 75 -16.57 -10.48 -17.69
CA PHE A 75 -16.97 -10.53 -16.28
C PHE A 75 -17.32 -9.13 -15.77
N VAL A 76 -18.58 -8.98 -15.37
CA VAL A 76 -19.20 -7.69 -15.01
C VAL A 76 -19.94 -7.83 -13.69
N ASP A 77 -20.31 -6.69 -13.08
CA ASP A 77 -20.96 -6.58 -11.77
C ASP A 77 -20.17 -7.23 -10.63
N GLN A 78 -18.85 -7.07 -10.68
CA GLN A 78 -17.93 -7.59 -9.69
C GLN A 78 -17.65 -6.54 -8.60
N ASN A 79 -17.42 -6.97 -7.37
CA ASN A 79 -17.04 -6.08 -6.26
C ASN A 79 -15.63 -5.47 -6.41
N LEU A 80 -14.83 -5.98 -7.35
CA LEU A 80 -13.61 -5.35 -7.81
C LEU A 80 -13.61 -5.36 -9.35
N THR A 81 -13.54 -4.18 -9.95
CA THR A 81 -13.54 -3.99 -11.40
C THR A 81 -12.27 -3.23 -11.80
N ILE A 82 -11.50 -3.81 -12.73
CA ILE A 82 -10.35 -3.16 -13.35
C ILE A 82 -10.68 -2.75 -14.79
N PHE A 83 -10.44 -1.48 -15.12
CA PHE A 83 -10.68 -0.90 -16.42
C PHE A 83 -9.36 -0.67 -17.15
N TYR A 84 -9.04 -1.59 -18.07
CA TYR A 84 -7.92 -1.39 -19.01
C TYR A 84 -8.22 -0.27 -20.02
N LYS A 85 -7.19 0.18 -20.72
CA LYS A 85 -7.20 1.33 -21.64
C LYS A 85 -8.36 1.37 -22.64
N GLU A 86 -8.84 0.23 -23.15
CA GLU A 86 -9.94 0.18 -24.12
C GLU A 86 -11.33 0.17 -23.47
N ARG A 87 -11.43 0.05 -22.15
CA ARG A 87 -12.69 -0.23 -21.45
C ARG A 87 -13.33 0.98 -20.77
N LEU A 88 -12.63 2.11 -20.70
CA LEU A 88 -13.10 3.30 -19.99
C LEU A 88 -12.94 4.56 -20.84
N GLY A 89 -14.03 4.96 -21.50
CA GLY A 89 -14.04 6.15 -22.35
C GLY A 89 -13.16 5.98 -23.59
N PHE A 90 -12.85 7.10 -24.24
CA PHE A 90 -11.88 7.15 -25.34
C PHE A 90 -10.52 7.63 -24.84
N TYR A 91 -9.84 6.75 -24.10
CA TYR A 91 -8.49 7.05 -23.62
C TYR A 91 -7.51 7.09 -24.80
N PRO A 92 -6.67 8.13 -24.93
CA PRO A 92 -5.73 8.25 -26.04
C PRO A 92 -4.43 7.50 -25.79
N TYR A 93 -3.97 6.76 -26.80
CA TYR A 93 -2.72 5.98 -26.74
C TYR A 93 -2.22 5.61 -28.14
N PHE A 94 -1.02 5.07 -28.23
CA PHE A 94 -0.48 4.46 -29.46
C PHE A 94 -0.58 2.93 -29.42
N ASP A 95 -1.07 2.32 -30.51
CA ASP A 95 -1.13 0.86 -30.63
C ASP A 95 0.27 0.22 -30.81
N LYS A 96 0.33 -1.11 -30.96
CA LYS A 96 1.61 -1.83 -31.13
C LYS A 96 2.36 -1.47 -32.42
N ARG A 97 1.68 -0.86 -33.40
CA ARG A 97 2.25 -0.36 -34.67
C ARG A 97 2.57 1.12 -34.60
N LEU A 98 2.47 1.74 -33.41
CA LEU A 98 2.61 3.18 -33.17
C LEU A 98 1.56 4.03 -33.88
N GLU A 99 0.40 3.45 -34.19
CA GLU A 99 -0.72 4.21 -34.75
C GLU A 99 -1.51 4.90 -33.63
N PRO A 100 -1.89 6.19 -33.81
CA PRO A 100 -2.63 6.93 -32.80
C PRO A 100 -4.06 6.41 -32.68
N VAL A 101 -4.44 6.00 -31.46
CA VAL A 101 -5.82 5.66 -31.10
C VAL A 101 -6.40 6.80 -30.29
N ASN A 102 -7.63 7.20 -30.63
CA ASN A 102 -8.34 8.34 -30.03
C ASN A 102 -7.53 9.66 -30.05
N GLY A 103 -6.64 9.84 -31.03
CA GLY A 103 -5.77 11.02 -31.14
C GLY A 103 -4.35 10.83 -30.61
N GLY A 104 -4.03 9.68 -29.99
CA GLY A 104 -2.68 9.29 -29.55
C GLY A 104 -2.21 10.00 -28.28
N VAL A 105 -2.27 11.34 -28.24
CA VAL A 105 -1.87 12.18 -27.11
C VAL A 105 -3.05 12.98 -26.54
N PRO A 106 -3.10 13.24 -25.22
CA PRO A 106 -4.27 13.86 -24.59
C PRO A 106 -4.63 15.25 -25.15
N GLN A 107 -3.66 16.08 -25.52
CA GLN A 107 -3.92 17.43 -26.05
C GLN A 107 -4.45 17.46 -27.49
N GLN A 108 -4.44 16.32 -28.19
CA GLN A 108 -4.98 16.17 -29.54
C GLN A 108 -6.32 15.41 -29.52
N SER A 109 -6.80 15.00 -28.35
CA SER A 109 -7.92 14.09 -28.18
C SER A 109 -9.18 14.82 -27.71
N SER A 110 -10.36 14.37 -28.15
CA SER A 110 -11.63 14.97 -27.76
C SER A 110 -12.05 14.54 -26.35
N LEU A 111 -11.89 15.44 -25.37
CA LEU A 111 -12.30 15.18 -24.00
C LEU A 111 -13.82 15.01 -23.86
N SER A 112 -14.63 15.72 -24.67
CA SER A 112 -16.09 15.59 -24.63
C SER A 112 -16.57 14.22 -25.08
N GLU A 113 -16.02 13.71 -26.19
CA GLU A 113 -16.34 12.36 -26.68
C GLU A 113 -15.86 11.28 -25.71
N HIS A 114 -14.67 11.46 -25.13
CA HIS A 114 -14.16 10.59 -24.07
C HIS A 114 -15.14 10.50 -22.90
N LEU A 115 -15.62 11.64 -22.38
CA LEU A 115 -16.55 11.69 -21.25
C LEU A 115 -17.94 11.15 -21.62
N ALA A 116 -18.44 11.42 -22.84
CA ALA A 116 -19.71 10.89 -23.31
C ALA A 116 -19.70 9.35 -23.35
N ARG A 117 -18.55 8.75 -23.67
CA ARG A 117 -18.38 7.29 -23.69
C ARG A 117 -18.38 6.66 -22.28
N LEU A 118 -18.06 7.41 -21.22
CA LEU A 118 -17.96 6.89 -19.86
C LEU A 118 -19.26 6.29 -19.33
N GLN A 119 -20.42 6.81 -19.71
CA GLN A 119 -21.71 6.29 -19.25
C GLN A 119 -21.88 4.81 -19.59
N GLU A 120 -21.64 4.47 -20.86
CA GLU A 120 -21.75 3.09 -21.35
C GLU A 120 -20.61 2.22 -20.82
N SER A 121 -19.37 2.73 -20.88
CA SER A 121 -18.20 2.03 -20.35
C SER A 121 -18.38 1.63 -18.89
N ILE A 122 -18.77 2.55 -18.01
CA ILE A 122 -18.96 2.24 -16.59
C ILE A 122 -20.22 1.40 -16.39
N GLY A 123 -21.32 1.73 -17.08
CA GLY A 123 -22.59 1.02 -16.98
C GLY A 123 -22.51 -0.45 -17.38
N LYS A 124 -21.62 -0.83 -18.31
CA LYS A 124 -21.36 -2.22 -18.70
C LYS A 124 -20.83 -3.07 -17.54
N TYR A 125 -19.85 -2.55 -16.80
CA TYR A 125 -19.14 -3.33 -15.77
C TYR A 125 -19.68 -3.13 -14.36
N ILE A 126 -20.30 -1.98 -14.07
CA ILE A 126 -20.86 -1.64 -12.76
C ILE A 126 -22.31 -1.19 -13.00
N ARG A 127 -23.25 -2.13 -13.05
CA ARG A 127 -24.65 -1.84 -13.42
C ARG A 127 -25.38 -1.09 -12.32
N SER A 128 -25.21 -1.51 -11.06
CA SER A 128 -25.88 -0.86 -9.92
C SER A 128 -25.21 0.44 -9.51
N ALA A 129 -26.00 1.47 -9.19
CA ALA A 129 -25.50 2.71 -8.62
C ALA A 129 -25.18 2.59 -7.12
N THR A 130 -25.73 1.59 -6.44
CA THR A 130 -25.58 1.36 -5.00
C THR A 130 -24.56 0.28 -4.67
N SER A 131 -23.99 -0.41 -5.67
CA SER A 131 -22.96 -1.42 -5.43
C SER A 131 -21.74 -0.76 -4.82
N GLU A 132 -21.24 -1.33 -3.74
CA GLU A 132 -19.96 -0.99 -3.14
C GLU A 132 -18.87 -1.88 -3.75
N GLY A 133 -17.73 -1.28 -4.08
CA GLY A 133 -16.64 -2.02 -4.69
C GLY A 133 -15.37 -1.21 -4.88
N LEU A 134 -14.36 -1.88 -5.41
CA LEU A 134 -13.10 -1.30 -5.84
C LEU A 134 -13.16 -1.06 -7.35
N ALA A 135 -12.91 0.16 -7.80
CA ALA A 135 -12.93 0.51 -9.21
C ALA A 135 -11.57 1.08 -9.61
N VAL A 136 -10.80 0.29 -10.35
CA VAL A 136 -9.39 0.56 -10.64
C VAL A 136 -9.24 0.91 -12.11
N ILE A 137 -8.69 2.09 -12.40
CA ILE A 137 -8.38 2.53 -13.75
C ILE A 137 -6.94 2.16 -14.08
N ASP A 138 -6.75 1.29 -15.06
CA ASP A 138 -5.45 0.77 -15.46
C ASP A 138 -4.99 1.40 -16.78
N TRP A 139 -4.55 2.66 -16.67
CA TRP A 139 -4.03 3.46 -17.78
C TRP A 139 -2.52 3.58 -17.66
N GLU A 140 -1.82 2.68 -18.35
CA GLU A 140 -0.37 2.61 -18.26
C GLU A 140 0.35 3.26 -19.43
N GLU A 141 -0.36 3.72 -20.47
CA GLU A 141 0.27 4.02 -21.76
C GLU A 141 1.15 5.26 -21.72
N TRP A 142 0.71 6.32 -21.04
CA TRP A 142 1.51 7.50 -20.74
C TRP A 142 1.49 7.79 -19.23
N ARG A 143 2.32 8.72 -18.78
CA ARG A 143 2.33 9.25 -17.41
C ARG A 143 1.97 10.74 -17.47
N PRO A 144 1.18 11.25 -16.50
CA PRO A 144 0.72 12.64 -16.55
C PRO A 144 1.85 13.67 -16.34
N ILE A 145 3.01 13.22 -15.84
CA ILE A 145 4.22 14.06 -15.73
C ILE A 145 5.09 13.76 -16.95
N TRP A 146 5.42 14.79 -17.73
CA TRP A 146 6.14 14.73 -18.99
C TRP A 146 7.41 13.88 -18.92
N VAL A 147 8.26 14.16 -17.92
CA VAL A 147 9.58 13.52 -17.74
C VAL A 147 9.49 12.02 -17.46
N ARG A 148 8.30 11.51 -17.09
CA ARG A 148 8.03 10.08 -16.88
C ARG A 148 7.69 9.30 -18.13
N ASN A 149 7.54 9.98 -19.26
CA ASN A 149 7.34 9.37 -20.56
C ASN A 149 8.68 9.09 -21.26
N TRP A 150 9.58 8.38 -20.57
CA TRP A 150 10.81 7.86 -21.15
C TRP A 150 10.54 6.55 -21.92
N LYS A 151 11.53 6.05 -22.68
CA LYS A 151 11.43 4.79 -23.43
C LYS A 151 10.81 3.65 -22.61
N PRO A 152 9.77 2.97 -23.12
CA PRO A 152 9.25 3.02 -24.51
C PRO A 152 8.12 4.05 -24.74
N LYS A 153 7.94 5.04 -23.86
CA LYS A 153 6.87 6.05 -23.90
C LYS A 153 7.32 7.40 -24.47
N ASP A 154 8.52 7.46 -25.03
CA ASP A 154 9.09 8.67 -25.63
C ASP A 154 8.30 9.15 -26.86
N VAL A 155 7.56 8.26 -27.53
CA VAL A 155 6.62 8.63 -28.61
C VAL A 155 5.64 9.72 -28.20
N TYR A 156 5.16 9.73 -26.94
CA TYR A 156 4.26 10.77 -26.45
C TYR A 156 4.96 12.13 -26.39
N GLN A 157 6.26 12.16 -26.09
CA GLN A 157 7.03 13.39 -26.09
C GLN A 157 7.35 13.85 -27.53
N GLU A 158 7.69 12.92 -28.41
CA GLU A 158 8.01 13.18 -29.81
C GLU A 158 6.82 13.79 -30.55
N VAL A 159 5.68 13.10 -30.55
CA VAL A 159 4.46 13.57 -31.22
C VAL A 159 3.96 14.89 -30.62
N SER A 160 4.07 15.08 -29.30
CA SER A 160 3.69 16.35 -28.67
C SER A 160 4.53 17.54 -29.17
N ARG A 161 5.84 17.35 -29.37
CA ARG A 161 6.72 18.38 -29.94
C ARG A 161 6.42 18.64 -31.42
N GLU A 162 6.15 17.58 -32.19
CA GLU A 162 5.78 17.70 -33.60
C GLU A 162 4.49 18.50 -33.79
N LEU A 163 3.46 18.23 -32.97
CA LEU A 163 2.20 18.98 -33.00
C LEU A 163 2.40 20.47 -32.75
N VAL A 164 3.25 20.83 -31.77
CA VAL A 164 3.59 22.23 -31.51
C VAL A 164 4.34 22.85 -32.69
N LYS A 165 5.33 22.14 -33.25
CA LYS A 165 6.13 22.64 -34.38
C LYS A 165 5.28 22.83 -35.64
N GLN A 166 4.30 21.95 -35.88
CA GLN A 166 3.35 22.08 -36.99
C GLN A 166 2.45 23.32 -36.82
N LYS A 167 1.95 23.56 -35.61
CA LYS A 167 1.11 24.74 -35.30
C LYS A 167 1.92 26.04 -35.31
N GLN A 168 3.18 26.00 -34.89
CA GLN A 168 4.03 27.18 -34.71
C GLN A 168 5.44 26.93 -35.30
N PRO A 169 5.60 27.01 -36.65
CA PRO A 169 6.84 26.64 -37.32
C PRO A 169 8.06 27.51 -36.96
N CYS A 170 7.84 28.74 -36.49
CA CYS A 170 8.91 29.70 -36.19
C CYS A 170 9.56 29.50 -34.80
N LEU A 171 8.98 28.69 -33.92
CA LEU A 171 9.54 28.47 -32.58
C LEU A 171 10.88 27.73 -32.63
N SER A 172 11.78 28.13 -31.74
CA SER A 172 13.03 27.40 -31.49
C SER A 172 12.75 26.02 -30.87
N PRO A 173 13.69 25.06 -30.96
CA PRO A 173 13.50 23.73 -30.36
C PRO A 173 13.21 23.76 -28.85
N GLU A 174 13.79 24.72 -28.12
CA GLU A 174 13.56 24.87 -26.67
C GLU A 174 12.14 25.36 -26.38
N GLU A 175 11.66 26.35 -27.13
CA GLU A 175 10.28 26.87 -27.01
C GLU A 175 9.25 25.80 -27.38
N VAL A 176 9.51 25.04 -28.45
CA VAL A 176 8.68 23.89 -28.84
C VAL A 176 8.56 22.90 -27.69
N ASN A 177 9.68 22.54 -27.05
CA ASN A 177 9.66 21.60 -25.94
C ASN A 177 8.91 22.16 -24.72
N LYS A 178 9.14 23.43 -24.35
CA LYS A 178 8.42 24.08 -23.23
C LYS A 178 6.91 24.09 -23.47
N GLN A 179 6.48 24.44 -24.67
CA GLN A 179 5.08 24.45 -25.05
C GLN A 179 4.47 23.04 -25.08
N ALA A 180 5.21 22.05 -25.60
CA ALA A 180 4.76 20.65 -25.65
C ALA A 180 4.56 20.06 -24.25
N VAL A 181 5.47 20.35 -23.30
CA VAL A 181 5.31 19.99 -21.88
C VAL A 181 4.02 20.58 -21.32
N PHE A 182 3.80 21.88 -21.52
CA PHE A 182 2.63 22.58 -21.00
C PHE A 182 1.32 22.01 -21.58
N GLU A 183 1.23 21.84 -22.90
CA GLU A 183 0.04 21.31 -23.57
C GLU A 183 -0.26 19.87 -23.12
N PHE A 184 0.77 19.01 -23.10
CA PHE A 184 0.62 17.60 -22.72
C PHE A 184 0.18 17.43 -21.27
N GLU A 185 0.90 18.03 -20.30
CA GLU A 185 0.59 17.84 -18.88
C GLU A 185 -0.76 18.48 -18.51
N THR A 186 -1.11 19.61 -19.13
CA THR A 186 -2.42 20.25 -18.95
C THR A 186 -3.54 19.33 -19.43
N ALA A 187 -3.42 18.77 -20.63
CA ALA A 187 -4.43 17.87 -21.17
C ALA A 187 -4.49 16.54 -20.42
N ALA A 188 -3.34 15.95 -20.07
CA ALA A 188 -3.25 14.72 -19.28
C ALA A 188 -3.96 14.86 -17.93
N ARG A 189 -3.71 15.96 -17.22
CA ARG A 189 -4.40 16.30 -15.98
C ARG A 189 -5.91 16.42 -16.19
N GLN A 190 -6.36 17.12 -17.24
CA GLN A 190 -7.78 17.30 -17.52
C GLN A 190 -8.47 15.95 -17.80
N PHE A 191 -7.85 15.09 -18.62
CA PHE A 191 -8.37 13.74 -18.90
C PHE A 191 -8.54 12.93 -17.62
N MET A 192 -7.49 12.79 -16.81
CA MET A 192 -7.54 11.97 -15.60
C MET A 192 -8.53 12.52 -14.56
N VAL A 193 -8.53 13.84 -14.31
CA VAL A 193 -9.43 14.48 -13.33
C VAL A 193 -10.88 14.40 -13.76
N ARG A 194 -11.18 14.72 -15.02
CA ARG A 194 -12.58 14.73 -15.50
C ARG A 194 -13.15 13.31 -15.55
N THR A 195 -12.32 12.32 -15.87
CA THR A 195 -12.69 10.90 -15.78
C THR A 195 -13.07 10.52 -14.35
N LEU A 196 -12.21 10.79 -13.36
CA LEU A 196 -12.50 10.49 -11.96
C LEU A 196 -13.74 11.20 -11.46
N ARG A 197 -13.90 12.50 -11.77
CA ARG A 197 -15.10 13.27 -11.37
C ARG A 197 -16.38 12.67 -11.91
N TYR A 198 -16.40 12.32 -13.20
CA TYR A 198 -17.54 11.66 -13.82
C TYR A 198 -17.78 10.28 -13.21
N ALA A 199 -16.74 9.47 -13.07
CA ALA A 199 -16.87 8.11 -12.56
C ALA A 199 -17.40 8.07 -11.11
N LYS A 200 -16.90 8.97 -10.25
CA LYS A 200 -17.40 9.12 -8.87
C LYS A 200 -18.83 9.62 -8.82
N SER A 201 -19.22 10.58 -9.66
CA SER A 201 -20.61 11.07 -9.64
C SER A 201 -21.57 9.99 -10.16
N PHE A 202 -21.15 9.22 -11.17
CA PHE A 202 -21.95 8.17 -11.76
C PHE A 202 -22.02 6.91 -10.88
N ARG A 203 -20.96 6.58 -10.14
CA ARG A 203 -20.86 5.45 -9.20
C ARG A 203 -20.20 5.89 -7.88
N PRO A 204 -20.96 6.55 -6.97
CA PRO A 204 -20.40 7.17 -5.76
C PRO A 204 -20.01 6.19 -4.65
N LYS A 205 -20.44 4.93 -4.76
CA LYS A 205 -20.14 3.86 -3.79
C LYS A 205 -18.92 3.02 -4.16
N GLN A 206 -18.28 3.33 -5.29
CA GLN A 206 -17.07 2.67 -5.75
C GLN A 206 -15.83 3.45 -5.31
N LEU A 207 -14.81 2.74 -4.85
CA LEU A 207 -13.52 3.33 -4.49
C LEU A 207 -12.66 3.50 -5.75
N TRP A 208 -12.84 4.63 -6.43
CA TRP A 208 -12.12 4.98 -7.65
C TRP A 208 -10.66 5.38 -7.40
N GLY A 209 -9.77 4.90 -8.26
CA GLY A 209 -8.37 5.31 -8.29
C GLY A 209 -7.62 4.71 -9.48
N PHE A 210 -6.43 5.21 -9.75
CA PHE A 210 -5.57 4.70 -10.80
C PHE A 210 -4.61 3.64 -10.27
N TYR A 211 -4.52 2.51 -10.97
CA TYR A 211 -3.46 1.53 -10.75
C TYR A 211 -2.07 2.19 -10.91
N LEU A 212 -1.10 1.66 -10.19
CA LEU A 212 0.30 2.09 -10.09
C LEU A 212 0.56 3.34 -9.24
N PHE A 213 -0.45 4.18 -8.98
CA PHE A 213 -0.23 5.46 -8.30
C PHE A 213 -0.47 5.39 -6.77
N PRO A 214 0.42 6.03 -5.96
CA PRO A 214 1.69 6.64 -6.35
C PRO A 214 2.76 5.59 -6.66
N ASP A 215 3.71 5.96 -7.51
CA ASP A 215 4.89 5.14 -7.79
C ASP A 215 6.12 5.73 -7.08
N CYS A 216 6.95 4.85 -6.53
CA CYS A 216 8.17 5.17 -5.78
C CYS A 216 9.41 5.17 -6.68
N TYR A 217 9.36 4.45 -7.82
CA TYR A 217 10.49 4.28 -8.75
C TYR A 217 11.82 3.84 -8.11
N ASN A 218 11.76 3.07 -7.03
CA ASN A 218 12.91 2.54 -6.28
C ASN A 218 13.50 1.27 -6.92
N HIS A 219 13.76 1.28 -8.23
CA HIS A 219 14.17 0.09 -9.01
C HIS A 219 15.69 -0.08 -9.17
N ASP A 220 16.50 0.72 -8.47
CA ASP A 220 17.96 0.69 -8.54
C ASP A 220 18.60 -0.48 -7.80
N TYR A 221 17.79 -1.36 -7.17
CA TYR A 221 18.23 -2.63 -6.56
C TYR A 221 19.04 -3.52 -7.52
N SER A 222 18.79 -3.41 -8.83
CA SER A 222 19.52 -4.16 -9.85
C SER A 222 20.98 -3.71 -9.97
N LYS A 223 21.26 -2.43 -9.71
CA LYS A 223 22.59 -1.81 -9.80
C LYS A 223 23.30 -1.74 -8.44
N ASN A 224 22.53 -1.59 -7.37
CA ASN A 224 23.03 -1.24 -6.04
C ASN A 224 22.71 -2.32 -4.99
N LYS A 225 22.84 -3.62 -5.31
CA LYS A 225 22.33 -4.72 -4.46
C LYS A 225 22.70 -4.61 -2.97
N GLU A 226 23.95 -4.29 -2.66
CA GLU A 226 24.45 -4.24 -1.28
C GLU A 226 24.07 -2.93 -0.55
N SER A 227 24.11 -1.80 -1.26
CA SER A 227 23.80 -0.47 -0.72
C SER A 227 22.33 -0.06 -0.86
N TYR A 228 21.49 -0.92 -1.44
CA TYR A 228 20.08 -0.63 -1.70
C TYR A 228 19.32 -0.37 -0.40
N THR A 229 18.71 0.82 -0.31
CA THR A 229 17.96 1.27 0.86
C THR A 229 16.46 1.02 0.73
N GLY A 230 15.96 0.84 -0.51
CA GLY A 230 14.54 0.80 -0.81
C GLY A 230 13.90 2.17 -0.98
N GLN A 231 14.52 3.24 -0.50
CA GLN A 231 13.88 4.57 -0.42
C GLN A 231 13.45 5.08 -1.80
N CYS A 232 12.27 5.71 -1.86
CA CYS A 232 11.86 6.45 -3.04
C CYS A 232 12.83 7.63 -3.22
N PRO A 233 13.38 7.85 -4.43
CA PRO A 233 14.24 9.02 -4.64
C PRO A 233 13.45 10.31 -4.34
N ASP A 234 14.11 11.31 -3.75
CA ASP A 234 13.42 12.53 -3.28
C ASP A 234 12.72 13.31 -4.40
N VAL A 235 13.28 13.26 -5.62
CA VAL A 235 12.67 13.83 -6.81
C VAL A 235 11.33 13.16 -7.13
N GLU A 236 11.15 11.88 -6.77
CA GLU A 236 9.91 11.13 -6.99
C GLU A 236 8.85 11.46 -5.97
N LYS A 237 9.25 11.63 -4.71
CA LYS A 237 8.35 12.13 -3.68
C LYS A 237 7.84 13.53 -4.05
N THR A 238 8.74 14.41 -4.52
CA THR A 238 8.38 15.75 -5.02
C THR A 238 7.43 15.69 -6.21
N ARG A 239 7.66 14.79 -7.16
CA ARG A 239 6.76 14.57 -8.30
C ARG A 239 5.39 14.04 -7.87
N ASN A 240 5.36 13.14 -6.89
CA ASN A 240 4.10 12.69 -6.29
C ASN A 240 3.38 13.86 -5.61
N ASP A 241 4.09 14.77 -4.94
CA ASP A 241 3.47 15.96 -4.32
C ASP A 241 2.82 16.90 -5.38
N GLN A 242 3.41 17.00 -6.57
CA GLN A 242 2.85 17.76 -7.70
C GLN A 242 1.54 17.16 -8.26
N LEU A 243 1.27 15.88 -7.98
CA LEU A 243 0.04 15.19 -8.37
C LEU A 243 -1.10 15.36 -7.36
N VAL A 244 -1.05 16.36 -6.47
CA VAL A 244 -2.15 16.71 -5.55
C VAL A 244 -3.54 16.73 -6.20
N TRP A 245 -3.63 17.19 -7.44
CA TRP A 245 -4.88 17.20 -8.20
C TRP A 245 -5.45 15.81 -8.49
N LEU A 246 -4.61 14.78 -8.57
CA LEU A 246 -5.01 13.39 -8.76
C LEU A 246 -5.49 12.82 -7.41
N TRP A 247 -4.72 13.04 -6.36
CA TRP A 247 -5.00 12.53 -5.01
C TRP A 247 -6.29 13.09 -4.44
N ASN A 248 -6.55 14.39 -4.63
CA ASN A 248 -7.80 15.04 -4.22
C ASN A 248 -9.03 14.43 -4.91
N GLU A 249 -8.85 13.90 -6.12
CA GLU A 249 -9.93 13.33 -6.91
C GLU A 249 -10.08 11.82 -6.75
N SER A 250 -9.09 11.13 -6.17
CA SER A 250 -9.15 9.70 -5.89
C SER A 250 -9.98 9.39 -4.64
N LEU A 251 -10.56 8.20 -4.58
CA LEU A 251 -11.24 7.64 -3.40
C LEU A 251 -10.44 6.47 -2.78
N ALA A 252 -9.41 5.99 -3.46
CA ALA A 252 -8.43 5.02 -2.98
C ALA A 252 -7.09 5.15 -3.73
N LEU A 253 -6.02 4.61 -3.17
CA LEU A 253 -4.71 4.51 -3.81
C LEU A 253 -4.39 3.05 -4.14
N TYR A 254 -3.82 2.81 -5.33
CA TYR A 254 -3.55 1.48 -5.87
C TYR A 254 -2.09 1.29 -6.31
N PRO A 255 -1.10 1.45 -5.41
CA PRO A 255 0.30 1.28 -5.75
C PRO A 255 0.60 -0.19 -6.07
N SER A 256 1.44 -0.43 -7.08
CA SER A 256 1.96 -1.78 -7.36
C SER A 256 3.17 -2.09 -6.48
N ILE A 257 3.28 -3.30 -5.95
CA ILE A 257 4.42 -3.79 -5.16
C ILE A 257 4.96 -5.11 -5.73
N TYR A 258 4.80 -5.34 -7.03
CA TYR A 258 5.23 -6.57 -7.68
C TYR A 258 6.73 -6.81 -7.48
N LEU A 259 7.08 -8.02 -7.06
CA LEU A 259 8.47 -8.40 -6.87
C LEU A 259 9.08 -8.88 -8.18
N ASP A 260 10.23 -8.31 -8.53
CA ASP A 260 11.08 -8.84 -9.59
C ASP A 260 11.84 -10.07 -9.07
N PRO A 261 12.10 -11.10 -9.91
CA PRO A 261 12.88 -12.27 -9.51
C PRO A 261 14.24 -11.95 -8.88
N LEU A 262 14.86 -10.80 -9.19
CA LEU A 262 16.11 -10.37 -8.55
C LEU A 262 15.98 -10.06 -7.05
N LEU A 263 14.75 -9.85 -6.56
CA LEU A 263 14.45 -9.58 -5.16
C LEU A 263 14.04 -10.85 -4.40
N ALA A 264 13.85 -11.97 -5.09
CA ALA A 264 13.36 -13.23 -4.53
C ALA A 264 14.10 -13.65 -3.26
N SER A 265 13.37 -13.77 -2.16
CA SER A 265 13.89 -14.19 -0.86
C SER A 265 15.11 -13.38 -0.38
N THR A 266 15.17 -12.09 -0.70
CA THR A 266 16.25 -11.18 -0.25
C THR A 266 15.75 -10.17 0.78
N PRO A 267 16.61 -9.60 1.64
CA PRO A 267 16.23 -8.47 2.49
C PRO A 267 15.76 -7.24 1.70
N ASN A 268 16.19 -7.13 0.44
CA ASN A 268 15.84 -6.02 -0.43
C ASN A 268 14.37 -6.09 -0.90
N SER A 269 13.73 -7.27 -0.93
CA SER A 269 12.29 -7.35 -1.23
C SER A 269 11.48 -6.56 -0.21
N ARG A 270 11.80 -6.70 1.08
CA ARG A 270 11.14 -5.95 2.15
C ARG A 270 11.40 -4.44 2.02
N LYS A 271 12.64 -4.03 1.78
CA LYS A 271 12.99 -2.61 1.60
C LYS A 271 12.23 -2.00 0.42
N PHE A 272 12.16 -2.73 -0.70
CA PHE A 272 11.44 -2.33 -1.90
C PHE A 272 9.95 -2.12 -1.62
N VAL A 273 9.28 -3.11 -1.02
CA VAL A 273 7.84 -3.03 -0.70
C VAL A 273 7.57 -1.96 0.35
N ARG A 274 8.33 -1.95 1.47
CA ARG A 274 8.16 -1.02 2.58
C ARG A 274 8.14 0.42 2.08
N ALA A 275 9.11 0.82 1.25
CA ALA A 275 9.18 2.19 0.74
C ALA A 275 7.98 2.56 -0.14
N ARG A 276 7.51 1.64 -0.98
CA ARG A 276 6.34 1.85 -1.85
C ARG A 276 5.06 2.01 -1.06
N VAL A 277 4.85 1.15 -0.06
CA VAL A 277 3.69 1.25 0.84
C VAL A 277 3.78 2.53 1.67
N MET A 278 4.96 2.86 2.23
CA MET A 278 5.14 4.09 3.00
C MET A 278 4.90 5.36 2.18
N GLU A 279 5.28 5.38 0.90
CA GLU A 279 4.98 6.52 0.03
C GLU A 279 3.46 6.64 -0.23
N ALA A 280 2.78 5.53 -0.46
CA ALA A 280 1.32 5.53 -0.58
C ALA A 280 0.64 5.98 0.73
N MET A 281 1.11 5.53 1.88
CA MET A 281 0.61 5.98 3.19
C MET A 281 0.88 7.48 3.40
N ARG A 282 2.05 7.99 2.99
CA ARG A 282 2.38 9.43 3.05
C ARG A 282 1.43 10.27 2.21
N ILE A 283 1.13 9.86 0.98
CA ILE A 283 0.17 10.54 0.08
C ILE A 283 -1.26 10.44 0.64
N SER A 284 -1.64 9.27 1.18
CA SER A 284 -2.99 9.04 1.70
C SER A 284 -3.42 10.05 2.77
N GLN A 285 -2.47 10.51 3.58
CA GLN A 285 -2.71 11.42 4.72
C GLN A 285 -2.87 12.88 4.29
N GLN A 286 -2.38 13.28 3.12
CA GLN A 286 -2.23 14.71 2.80
C GLN A 286 -3.47 15.33 2.15
N HIS A 287 -4.13 14.61 1.23
CA HIS A 287 -4.88 15.29 0.17
C HIS A 287 -6.41 15.25 0.30
N HIS A 288 -6.99 14.19 0.85
CA HIS A 288 -8.45 14.11 0.99
C HIS A 288 -8.98 14.90 2.20
N GLU A 289 -10.09 15.62 2.04
CA GLU A 289 -10.81 16.28 3.14
C GLU A 289 -11.59 15.23 3.93
N GLY A 290 -11.41 15.13 5.24
CA GLY A 290 -12.06 14.03 5.98
C GLY A 290 -11.05 13.06 6.54
N TYR A 291 -10.63 12.12 5.73
CA TYR A 291 -9.95 10.91 6.14
C TYR A 291 -8.68 10.69 5.31
N SER A 292 -7.84 9.75 5.73
CA SER A 292 -6.74 9.26 4.90
C SER A 292 -7.27 8.26 3.87
N LEU A 293 -6.90 8.42 2.60
CA LEU A 293 -7.34 7.51 1.52
C LEU A 293 -6.99 6.05 1.85
N PRO A 294 -7.91 5.09 1.65
CA PRO A 294 -7.58 3.68 1.79
C PRO A 294 -6.56 3.27 0.72
N VAL A 295 -5.50 2.57 1.14
CA VAL A 295 -4.44 2.07 0.26
C VAL A 295 -4.65 0.57 0.03
N PHE A 296 -4.86 0.18 -1.23
CA PHE A 296 -4.94 -1.23 -1.63
C PHE A 296 -3.75 -1.56 -2.54
N VAL A 297 -2.79 -2.30 -2.01
CA VAL A 297 -1.56 -2.60 -2.75
C VAL A 297 -1.81 -3.69 -3.79
N TYR A 298 -1.34 -3.49 -5.01
CA TYR A 298 -1.36 -4.52 -6.04
C TYR A 298 -0.13 -5.43 -5.87
N ALA A 299 -0.38 -6.71 -5.62
CA ALA A 299 0.64 -7.76 -5.52
C ALA A 299 0.38 -8.85 -6.58
N ARG A 300 1.36 -9.71 -6.80
CA ARG A 300 1.20 -10.95 -7.58
C ARG A 300 1.45 -12.14 -6.66
N PRO A 301 0.78 -13.29 -6.87
CA PRO A 301 1.13 -14.54 -6.20
C PRO A 301 2.46 -15.12 -6.70
N THR A 302 2.97 -14.63 -7.84
CA THR A 302 4.24 -15.03 -8.47
C THR A 302 5.17 -13.84 -8.67
N TYR A 303 6.45 -14.09 -8.93
CA TYR A 303 7.36 -13.03 -9.37
C TYR A 303 6.98 -12.49 -10.75
N THR A 304 7.37 -11.24 -11.00
CA THR A 304 7.10 -10.54 -12.25
C THR A 304 7.64 -11.32 -13.45
N ARG A 305 6.80 -11.56 -14.46
CA ARG A 305 7.12 -12.31 -15.69
C ARG A 305 7.51 -13.78 -15.47
N ARG A 306 7.18 -14.38 -14.32
CA ARG A 306 7.44 -15.80 -14.02
C ARG A 306 6.25 -16.46 -13.32
N MET A 307 6.18 -17.80 -13.45
CA MET A 307 5.23 -18.64 -12.70
C MET A 307 5.76 -19.06 -11.32
N ASP A 308 7.02 -18.74 -11.02
CA ASP A 308 7.64 -18.96 -9.71
C ASP A 308 6.83 -18.22 -8.63
N VAL A 309 6.24 -18.96 -7.70
CA VAL A 309 5.41 -18.43 -6.61
C VAL A 309 6.24 -17.71 -5.55
N LEU A 310 5.65 -16.74 -4.85
CA LEU A 310 6.34 -16.04 -3.76
C LEU A 310 6.63 -17.00 -2.60
N SER A 311 7.86 -16.95 -2.08
CA SER A 311 8.30 -17.94 -1.10
C SER A 311 7.65 -17.78 0.28
N GLN A 312 7.42 -18.92 0.93
CA GLN A 312 7.13 -19.06 2.36
C GLN A 312 7.93 -20.26 2.93
N VAL A 313 8.38 -20.18 4.18
CA VAL A 313 8.87 -21.36 4.94
C VAL A 313 8.01 -21.52 6.19
N GLY A 314 7.70 -22.76 6.55
CA GLY A 314 6.69 -23.25 7.50
C GLY A 314 6.80 -22.86 8.99
N LEU A 315 7.11 -21.60 9.31
CA LEU A 315 7.04 -21.06 10.68
C LEU A 315 5.69 -20.39 11.00
N VAL A 316 4.75 -20.44 10.07
CA VAL A 316 3.41 -19.87 10.20
C VAL A 316 2.46 -21.02 10.52
N VAL A 317 1.88 -20.99 11.74
CA VAL A 317 0.86 -21.91 12.29
C VAL A 317 0.52 -23.10 11.37
N GLY A 318 1.18 -24.24 11.60
CA GLY A 318 0.97 -25.46 10.82
C GLY A 318 -0.42 -26.08 11.03
N LEU A 319 -0.88 -26.86 10.05
CA LEU A 319 -2.04 -27.75 10.21
C LEU A 319 -1.62 -28.95 11.11
N PRO A 320 -2.50 -29.47 11.98
CA PRO A 320 -2.22 -30.75 12.63
C PRO A 320 -2.13 -31.85 11.56
N HIS A 321 -1.03 -32.61 11.58
CA HIS A 321 -0.89 -33.79 10.72
C HIS A 321 -1.87 -34.87 11.20
N GLY A 322 -2.71 -35.36 10.28
CA GLY A 322 -3.48 -36.58 10.47
C GLY A 322 -2.55 -37.79 10.56
N GLU A 323 -2.88 -38.72 11.45
CA GLU A 323 -2.17 -39.98 11.66
C GLU A 323 -2.03 -40.78 10.36
N GLU A 324 -0.81 -40.94 9.87
CA GLU A 324 -0.26 -42.16 9.26
C GLU A 324 1.14 -41.86 8.69
N SER A 325 2.18 -41.98 9.53
CA SER A 325 3.52 -42.50 9.19
C SER A 325 4.59 -42.04 10.21
N GLY A 326 4.90 -42.88 11.20
CA GLY A 326 6.18 -42.92 11.95
C GLY A 326 6.62 -41.67 12.75
N PRO A 327 7.44 -41.82 13.80
CA PRO A 327 7.94 -40.66 14.54
C PRO A 327 8.98 -39.91 13.69
N MET A 328 8.55 -38.86 12.99
CA MET A 328 9.49 -37.81 12.56
C MET A 328 9.93 -37.06 13.81
N ALA A 329 11.16 -37.32 14.23
CA ALA A 329 11.84 -36.57 15.28
C ALA A 329 11.78 -35.08 14.96
N VAL A 330 11.12 -34.31 15.83
CA VAL A 330 11.26 -32.86 15.89
C VAL A 330 12.74 -32.57 16.15
N PRO A 331 13.47 -31.83 15.29
CA PRO A 331 14.80 -31.39 15.66
C PRO A 331 14.66 -30.25 16.67
N LEU A 332 14.54 -30.61 17.96
CA LEU A 332 14.95 -29.74 19.05
C LEU A 332 16.48 -29.67 19.01
N GLY A 333 17.01 -28.75 18.20
CA GLY A 333 18.45 -28.52 18.12
C GLY A 333 18.78 -27.40 17.15
N CYS A 334 19.20 -26.25 17.68
CA CYS A 334 19.89 -25.23 16.90
C CYS A 334 21.13 -25.87 16.21
N PRO A 335 21.45 -25.53 14.95
CA PRO A 335 22.68 -26.01 14.34
C PRO A 335 23.88 -25.42 15.11
N HIS A 336 24.71 -26.28 15.70
CA HIS A 336 26.06 -25.90 16.10
C HIS A 336 26.81 -25.36 14.89
N PRO A 337 27.64 -24.31 15.02
CA PRO A 337 28.52 -23.90 13.94
C PRO A 337 29.51 -25.04 13.65
N ALA A 338 29.50 -25.52 12.41
CA ALA A 338 30.50 -26.44 11.91
C ALA A 338 31.91 -25.85 12.08
N ARG A 339 32.87 -26.71 12.45
CA ARG A 339 34.28 -26.36 12.66
C ARG A 339 34.84 -25.65 11.42
N GLY A 340 35.33 -24.42 11.57
CA GLY A 340 36.07 -23.74 10.50
C GLY A 340 35.91 -22.22 10.39
N TRP A 341 35.74 -21.48 11.50
CA TRP A 341 35.84 -20.00 11.47
C TRP A 341 37.29 -19.53 11.71
N PRO A 342 37.81 -18.54 10.97
CA PRO A 342 39.14 -17.98 11.20
C PRO A 342 39.23 -17.25 12.55
N GLN A 343 40.37 -17.42 13.22
CA GLN A 343 40.67 -17.06 14.62
C GLN A 343 40.86 -15.56 14.90
N ALA A 344 40.12 -14.69 14.21
CA ALA A 344 40.29 -13.23 14.29
C ALA A 344 38.99 -12.49 14.65
N MET A 345 38.26 -12.95 15.67
CA MET A 345 37.20 -12.14 16.30
C MET A 345 36.87 -12.55 17.75
N GLU A 346 37.80 -13.20 18.46
CA GLU A 346 37.51 -13.75 19.79
C GLU A 346 37.92 -12.82 20.97
N ASN A 347 38.58 -11.68 20.70
CA ASN A 347 39.19 -10.85 21.75
C ASN A 347 38.60 -9.43 21.90
N ARG A 348 37.27 -9.25 21.94
CA ARG A 348 36.67 -7.96 22.37
C ARG A 348 35.41 -8.00 23.25
N PHE A 349 34.97 -9.16 23.75
CA PHE A 349 33.74 -9.21 24.56
C PHE A 349 33.80 -9.93 25.91
N TRP A 350 34.99 -10.31 26.40
CA TRP A 350 35.11 -10.93 27.72
C TRP A 350 36.20 -10.25 28.56
N ALA A 351 35.90 -9.06 29.06
CA ALA A 351 36.61 -8.50 30.19
C ALA A 351 35.61 -7.98 31.22
N SER A 352 35.74 -8.50 32.44
CA SER A 352 35.10 -8.09 33.70
C SER A 352 33.68 -8.60 33.97
N ARG A 353 33.57 -9.79 34.60
CA ARG A 353 32.92 -10.02 35.91
C ARG A 353 32.98 -11.51 36.27
N VAL A 354 33.64 -11.82 37.38
CA VAL A 354 33.65 -13.13 38.02
C VAL A 354 32.37 -13.26 38.85
N LEU A 355 31.59 -14.33 38.67
CA LEU A 355 30.46 -14.72 39.53
C LEU A 355 30.60 -16.22 39.92
N PRO A 356 30.04 -16.66 41.07
CA PRO A 356 30.39 -17.93 41.71
C PRO A 356 29.73 -19.17 41.07
N PRO A 357 30.25 -20.39 41.35
CA PRO A 357 29.77 -21.63 40.74
C PRO A 357 28.42 -22.07 41.35
N GLY A 358 27.42 -22.31 40.51
CA GLY A 358 26.12 -22.88 40.94
C GLY A 358 24.87 -22.40 40.19
N VAL A 359 24.98 -21.44 39.27
CA VAL A 359 23.83 -20.96 38.49
C VAL A 359 23.79 -21.71 37.15
N TRP A 360 22.83 -22.61 37.02
CA TRP A 360 22.51 -23.26 35.75
C TRP A 360 22.00 -22.21 34.75
N TRP A 361 22.54 -22.25 33.54
CA TRP A 361 22.12 -21.41 32.42
C TRP A 361 20.64 -21.67 32.11
N LEU A 362 19.74 -20.81 32.56
CA LEU A 362 18.49 -20.61 31.84
C LEU A 362 18.89 -19.98 30.51
N GLN A 363 18.88 -20.78 29.44
CA GLN A 363 18.93 -20.24 28.09
C GLN A 363 17.81 -19.19 27.98
N PRO A 364 18.10 -17.98 27.47
CA PRO A 364 17.03 -17.05 27.17
C PRO A 364 16.10 -17.74 26.15
N PRO A 365 14.77 -17.61 26.29
CA PRO A 365 13.86 -18.13 25.29
C PRO A 365 14.27 -17.55 23.93
N CYS A 366 14.21 -18.36 22.87
CA CYS A 366 14.47 -17.91 21.51
C CYS A 366 13.46 -16.81 21.13
N THR A 367 13.77 -15.56 21.45
CA THR A 367 13.05 -14.36 21.03
C THR A 367 13.82 -13.59 19.95
N ASP A 368 14.85 -14.20 19.36
CA ASP A 368 15.51 -13.64 18.19
C ASP A 368 14.70 -13.95 16.92
N TRP A 369 13.67 -13.14 16.70
CA TRP A 369 13.02 -12.95 15.39
C TRP A 369 13.99 -12.40 14.31
N ALA A 370 15.24 -12.11 14.69
CA ALA A 370 16.28 -11.50 13.86
C ALA A 370 16.88 -12.43 12.79
N LEU A 371 16.60 -13.75 12.82
CA LEU A 371 17.01 -14.71 11.80
C LEU A 371 15.81 -15.34 11.09
N SER A 372 14.74 -14.57 10.86
CA SER A 372 13.66 -15.01 9.96
C SER A 372 14.26 -15.27 8.57
N PRO A 373 14.09 -16.46 7.97
CA PRO A 373 14.34 -16.62 6.53
C PRO A 373 13.56 -15.52 5.80
N GLN A 374 14.20 -14.88 4.81
CA GLN A 374 13.59 -13.75 4.11
C GLN A 374 12.45 -14.27 3.24
N MET A 375 11.23 -14.17 3.77
CA MET A 375 10.03 -14.67 3.09
C MET A 375 9.34 -13.56 2.31
N ASP A 376 9.03 -13.83 1.04
CA ASP A 376 8.43 -12.84 0.16
C ASP A 376 6.98 -12.53 0.56
N LEU A 377 6.23 -13.51 1.07
CA LEU A 377 4.88 -13.25 1.61
C LEU A 377 4.91 -12.30 2.83
N ILE A 378 5.92 -12.41 3.68
CA ILE A 378 6.14 -11.48 4.79
C ILE A 378 6.55 -10.11 4.27
N SER A 379 7.50 -10.06 3.34
CA SER A 379 7.97 -8.81 2.74
C SER A 379 6.91 -8.10 1.90
N THR A 380 5.85 -8.78 1.47
CA THR A 380 4.77 -8.22 0.65
C THR A 380 3.50 -7.97 1.48
N ILE A 381 2.71 -9.02 1.72
CA ILE A 381 1.42 -8.96 2.39
C ILE A 381 1.59 -8.56 3.86
N GLY A 382 2.53 -9.21 4.57
CA GLY A 382 2.78 -8.93 5.98
C GLY A 382 3.24 -7.51 6.24
N GLU A 383 4.18 -7.03 5.44
CA GLU A 383 4.69 -5.66 5.48
C GLU A 383 3.57 -4.64 5.19
N SER A 384 2.72 -4.91 4.20
CA SER A 384 1.60 -4.03 3.85
C SER A 384 0.56 -3.94 4.97
N ALA A 385 0.19 -5.07 5.57
CA ALA A 385 -0.74 -5.12 6.70
C ALA A 385 -0.16 -4.41 7.94
N ALA A 386 1.12 -4.65 8.25
CA ALA A 386 1.79 -4.02 9.39
C ALA A 386 1.90 -2.49 9.24
N LEU A 387 2.02 -1.98 8.01
CA LEU A 387 2.04 -0.54 7.73
C LEU A 387 0.66 0.12 7.68
N GLY A 388 -0.43 -0.63 7.85
CA GLY A 388 -1.79 -0.10 7.92
C GLY A 388 -2.50 0.07 6.57
N ALA A 389 -2.01 -0.57 5.51
CA ALA A 389 -2.74 -0.64 4.23
C ALA A 389 -4.15 -1.21 4.44
N ALA A 390 -5.13 -0.77 3.63
CA ALA A 390 -6.50 -1.27 3.70
C ALA A 390 -6.66 -2.67 3.14
N GLY A 391 -5.73 -3.10 2.28
CA GLY A 391 -5.74 -4.45 1.76
C GLY A 391 -4.70 -4.69 0.68
N VAL A 392 -4.73 -5.89 0.14
CA VAL A 392 -3.92 -6.36 -0.98
C VAL A 392 -4.81 -6.94 -2.07
N ILE A 393 -4.50 -6.62 -3.33
CA ILE A 393 -5.16 -7.16 -4.52
C ILE A 393 -4.14 -8.02 -5.24
N PHE A 394 -4.38 -9.33 -5.30
CA PHE A 394 -3.61 -10.24 -6.12
C PHE A 394 -4.05 -10.13 -7.56
N TRP A 395 -3.20 -9.56 -8.38
CA TRP A 395 -3.40 -9.52 -9.82
C TRP A 395 -2.66 -10.66 -10.51
N GLY A 396 -3.24 -11.15 -11.60
CA GLY A 396 -2.63 -12.16 -12.46
C GLY A 396 -2.94 -11.94 -13.92
N ASP A 397 -2.07 -12.48 -14.77
CA ASP A 397 -2.24 -12.47 -16.22
C ASP A 397 -2.64 -13.86 -16.74
N VAL A 398 -2.76 -13.96 -18.06
CA VAL A 398 -3.18 -15.18 -18.76
C VAL A 398 -2.23 -16.37 -18.58
N GLU A 399 -1.00 -16.17 -18.09
CA GLU A 399 -0.08 -17.28 -17.85
C GLU A 399 -0.62 -18.22 -16.75
N TYR A 400 -1.43 -17.70 -15.81
CA TYR A 400 -2.04 -18.52 -14.75
C TYR A 400 -3.04 -19.56 -15.28
N THR A 401 -3.52 -19.39 -16.50
CA THR A 401 -4.49 -20.28 -17.16
C THR A 401 -4.00 -20.83 -18.48
N LYS A 402 -2.69 -20.79 -18.72
CA LYS A 402 -2.10 -21.20 -20.00
C LYS A 402 -2.26 -22.70 -20.27
N ASN A 403 -2.08 -23.51 -19.24
CA ASN A 403 -2.17 -24.97 -19.30
C ASN A 403 -2.60 -25.54 -17.94
N ARG A 404 -2.82 -26.86 -17.89
CA ARG A 404 -3.24 -27.57 -16.68
C ARG A 404 -2.22 -27.43 -15.54
N GLU A 405 -0.93 -27.46 -15.85
CA GLU A 405 0.14 -27.32 -14.85
C GLU A 405 0.11 -25.94 -14.20
N SER A 406 0.00 -24.85 -14.96
CA SER A 406 -0.11 -23.49 -14.42
C SER A 406 -1.32 -23.33 -13.52
N CYS A 407 -2.49 -23.86 -13.93
CA CYS A 407 -3.68 -23.88 -13.08
C CYS A 407 -3.48 -24.68 -11.79
N GLN A 408 -2.81 -25.84 -11.87
CA GLN A 408 -2.52 -26.68 -10.72
C GLN A 408 -1.54 -25.99 -9.76
N THR A 409 -0.47 -25.37 -10.26
CA THR A 409 0.48 -24.59 -9.45
C THR A 409 -0.24 -23.48 -8.68
N ILE A 410 -1.14 -22.74 -9.32
CA ILE A 410 -1.90 -21.67 -8.64
C ILE A 410 -2.87 -22.26 -7.61
N LYS A 411 -3.56 -23.37 -7.93
CA LYS A 411 -4.42 -24.07 -6.98
C LYS A 411 -3.63 -24.50 -5.74
N ASP A 412 -2.55 -25.26 -5.93
CA ASP A 412 -1.75 -25.81 -4.83
C ASP A 412 -1.16 -24.71 -3.97
N TYR A 413 -0.76 -23.58 -4.58
CA TYR A 413 -0.24 -22.44 -3.85
C TYR A 413 -1.31 -21.72 -3.02
N MET A 414 -2.51 -21.51 -3.59
CA MET A 414 -3.65 -20.91 -2.89
C MET A 414 -4.13 -21.77 -1.73
N GLU A 415 -4.18 -23.09 -1.92
CA GLU A 415 -4.64 -24.06 -0.92
C GLU A 415 -3.53 -24.44 0.08
N GLY A 416 -2.28 -24.09 -0.23
CA GLY A 416 -1.11 -24.28 0.61
C GLY A 416 -0.63 -22.99 1.27
N ASP A 417 0.59 -22.58 0.90
CA ASP A 417 1.33 -21.51 1.57
C ASP A 417 0.58 -20.17 1.56
N LEU A 418 0.14 -19.71 0.38
CA LEU A 418 -0.55 -18.42 0.26
C LEU A 418 -1.81 -18.37 1.13
N GLY A 419 -2.62 -19.42 1.11
CA GLY A 419 -3.85 -19.49 1.89
C GLY A 419 -3.59 -19.46 3.40
N ARG A 420 -2.63 -20.26 3.88
CA ARG A 420 -2.22 -20.24 5.30
C ARG A 420 -1.74 -18.86 5.73
N TYR A 421 -0.95 -18.20 4.88
CA TYR A 421 -0.42 -16.88 5.19
C TYR A 421 -1.51 -15.80 5.19
N ILE A 422 -2.41 -15.81 4.21
CA ILE A 422 -3.56 -14.89 4.15
C ILE A 422 -4.40 -15.01 5.42
N VAL A 423 -4.76 -16.23 5.82
CA VAL A 423 -5.58 -16.46 7.03
C VAL A 423 -4.83 -16.00 8.28
N ASN A 424 -3.52 -16.25 8.37
CA ASN A 424 -2.72 -15.79 9.49
C ASN A 424 -2.75 -14.24 9.61
N VAL A 425 -2.39 -13.51 8.56
CA VAL A 425 -2.31 -12.05 8.61
C VAL A 425 -3.68 -11.39 8.78
N THR A 426 -4.70 -11.85 8.06
CA THR A 426 -6.04 -11.26 8.13
C THR A 426 -6.68 -11.48 9.50
N THR A 427 -6.54 -12.67 10.07
CA THR A 427 -7.04 -12.97 11.42
C THR A 427 -6.26 -12.17 12.47
N ALA A 428 -4.94 -12.09 12.37
CA ALA A 428 -4.12 -11.29 13.30
C ALA A 428 -4.48 -9.80 13.25
N ALA A 429 -4.69 -9.24 12.06
CA ALA A 429 -5.15 -7.87 11.88
C ALA A 429 -6.53 -7.64 12.50
N GLN A 430 -7.47 -8.57 12.31
CA GLN A 430 -8.80 -8.53 12.93
C GLN A 430 -8.71 -8.57 14.47
N GLN A 431 -7.94 -9.52 15.01
CA GLN A 431 -7.76 -9.67 16.46
C GLN A 431 -7.10 -8.44 17.09
N CYS A 432 -6.12 -7.83 16.40
CA CYS A 432 -5.51 -6.59 16.84
C CYS A 432 -6.50 -5.42 16.82
N SER A 433 -7.28 -5.28 15.74
CA SER A 433 -8.32 -4.26 15.62
C SER A 433 -9.34 -4.34 16.75
N THR A 434 -9.86 -5.52 17.06
CA THR A 434 -10.84 -5.70 18.14
C THR A 434 -10.24 -5.49 19.52
N THR A 435 -9.01 -5.98 19.75
CA THR A 435 -8.40 -6.01 21.08
C THR A 435 -7.75 -4.68 21.47
N LEU A 436 -7.09 -4.00 20.53
CA LEU A 436 -6.41 -2.73 20.80
C LEU A 436 -7.25 -1.52 20.40
N CYS A 437 -8.06 -1.65 19.35
CA CYS A 437 -8.74 -0.51 18.71
C CYS A 437 -10.27 -0.59 18.81
N GLN A 438 -10.81 -1.43 19.70
CA GLN A 438 -12.26 -1.62 19.92
C GLN A 438 -13.05 -2.02 18.65
N GLY A 439 -12.38 -2.54 17.63
CA GLY A 439 -12.96 -2.79 16.30
C GLY A 439 -13.23 -1.51 15.49
N GLN A 440 -12.85 -0.34 16.02
CA GLN A 440 -13.10 0.99 15.45
C GLN A 440 -11.83 1.64 14.88
N GLY A 441 -10.79 0.84 14.66
CA GLY A 441 -9.57 1.25 13.99
C GLY A 441 -8.78 0.06 13.51
N ARG A 442 -7.75 0.30 12.72
CA ARG A 442 -6.76 -0.71 12.34
C ARG A 442 -5.48 -0.53 13.14
N CYS A 443 -4.77 -1.64 13.33
CA CYS A 443 -3.44 -1.59 13.90
C CYS A 443 -2.42 -1.22 12.83
N LEU A 444 -1.51 -0.33 13.17
CA LEU A 444 -0.33 -0.05 12.38
C LEU A 444 0.92 -0.02 13.27
N ARG A 445 2.02 -0.47 12.68
CA ARG A 445 3.31 -0.64 13.34
C ARG A 445 3.79 0.71 13.86
N GLN A 446 4.19 0.74 15.13
CA GLN A 446 4.61 1.97 15.80
C GLN A 446 5.91 2.52 15.21
N ASP A 447 6.92 1.66 15.05
CA ASP A 447 8.14 1.98 14.29
C ASP A 447 8.02 1.41 12.88
N SER A 448 7.78 2.29 11.91
CA SER A 448 7.67 1.92 10.49
C SER A 448 8.92 1.23 9.90
N THR A 449 10.06 1.21 10.59
CA THR A 449 11.29 0.57 10.15
C THR A 449 11.56 -0.79 10.82
N ALA A 450 10.89 -1.08 11.95
CA ALA A 450 11.04 -2.34 12.66
C ALA A 450 10.53 -3.54 11.84
N ASN A 451 11.11 -4.73 12.04
CA ASN A 451 10.68 -5.97 11.38
C ASN A 451 9.72 -6.78 12.26
N VAL A 452 8.64 -6.12 12.70
CA VAL A 452 7.53 -6.74 13.43
C VAL A 452 6.27 -6.71 12.55
N PHE A 453 5.46 -7.77 12.65
CA PHE A 453 4.34 -8.03 11.75
C PHE A 453 3.09 -8.49 12.52
N LEU A 454 1.93 -8.35 11.90
CA LEU A 454 0.67 -8.87 12.43
C LEU A 454 0.53 -10.35 12.05
N HIS A 455 1.02 -11.24 12.93
CA HIS A 455 0.91 -12.69 12.76
C HIS A 455 0.25 -13.36 13.97
N LEU A 456 -0.45 -14.45 13.73
CA LEU A 456 -0.96 -15.33 14.78
C LEU A 456 0.19 -16.12 15.41
N ASN A 457 0.15 -16.24 16.74
CA ASN A 457 1.09 -17.06 17.50
C ASN A 457 0.70 -18.56 17.38
N PRO A 458 1.59 -19.44 16.90
CA PRO A 458 1.31 -20.87 16.76
C PRO A 458 1.09 -21.60 18.08
N ALA A 459 1.49 -21.02 19.22
CA ALA A 459 1.20 -21.60 20.53
C ALA A 459 -0.26 -21.42 20.96
N THR A 460 -0.97 -20.42 20.41
CA THR A 460 -2.32 -20.03 20.84
C THR A 460 -3.37 -20.11 19.74
N PHE A 461 -2.93 -20.18 18.48
CA PHE A 461 -3.77 -20.41 17.32
C PHE A 461 -3.33 -21.66 16.55
N GLN A 462 -4.31 -22.32 15.96
CA GLN A 462 -4.12 -23.42 15.03
C GLN A 462 -4.90 -23.12 13.75
N LEU A 463 -4.26 -23.30 12.60
CA LEU A 463 -4.98 -23.31 11.34
C LEU A 463 -5.69 -24.64 11.21
N GLN A 464 -6.88 -24.58 10.65
CA GLN A 464 -7.74 -25.71 10.39
C GLN A 464 -8.08 -25.71 8.92
N HIS A 465 -8.16 -26.90 8.35
CA HIS A 465 -8.61 -27.08 6.99
C HIS A 465 -10.12 -27.39 6.99
N ARG A 466 -10.80 -27.13 5.88
CA ARG A 466 -12.18 -27.54 5.71
C ARG A 466 -12.24 -29.04 5.49
N ASP A 467 -13.06 -29.70 6.29
CA ASP A 467 -13.41 -31.12 6.14
C ASP A 467 -14.71 -31.26 5.33
N GLU A 468 -14.92 -32.43 4.72
CA GLU A 468 -16.11 -32.70 3.88
C GLU A 468 -17.44 -32.56 4.64
N GLU A 469 -17.42 -32.75 5.96
CA GLU A 469 -18.58 -32.63 6.84
C GLU A 469 -19.04 -31.17 7.07
N GLN A 470 -18.20 -30.18 6.76
CA GLN A 470 -18.50 -28.75 6.98
C GLN A 470 -18.28 -27.90 5.73
N PRO A 471 -19.06 -28.13 4.65
CA PRO A 471 -18.85 -27.48 3.36
C PRO A 471 -19.04 -25.95 3.40
N GLN A 472 -19.71 -25.44 4.44
CA GLN A 472 -19.97 -24.00 4.63
C GLN A 472 -18.76 -23.23 5.17
N ARG A 473 -17.70 -23.91 5.68
CA ARG A 473 -16.52 -23.21 6.19
C ARG A 473 -15.61 -22.71 5.05
N PRO A 474 -14.78 -21.69 5.30
CA PRO A 474 -13.65 -21.40 4.43
C PRO A 474 -12.68 -22.58 4.37
N LEU A 475 -11.97 -22.73 3.25
CA LEU A 475 -10.99 -23.79 3.04
C LEU A 475 -9.94 -23.84 4.16
N ILE A 476 -9.46 -22.68 4.59
CA ILE A 476 -8.54 -22.53 5.71
C ILE A 476 -9.10 -21.47 6.64
N TRP A 477 -9.09 -21.75 7.95
CA TRP A 477 -9.51 -20.80 8.97
C TRP A 477 -8.70 -21.00 10.25
N ALA A 478 -8.65 -19.97 11.11
CA ALA A 478 -7.88 -20.01 12.35
C ALA A 478 -8.79 -20.25 13.56
N LYS A 479 -8.40 -21.19 14.43
CA LYS A 479 -9.00 -21.45 15.73
C LYS A 479 -8.03 -21.05 16.84
N GLY A 480 -8.47 -20.27 17.80
CA GLY A 480 -7.63 -19.83 18.92
C GLY A 480 -8.09 -18.51 19.51
N HIS A 481 -7.33 -18.02 20.47
CA HIS A 481 -7.54 -16.71 21.10
C HIS A 481 -6.19 -16.11 21.49
N LEU A 482 -6.11 -14.79 21.57
CA LEU A 482 -4.89 -14.10 22.01
C LEU A 482 -4.61 -14.40 23.49
N SER A 483 -3.39 -14.80 23.80
CA SER A 483 -2.90 -14.87 25.17
C SER A 483 -2.51 -13.48 25.71
N PRO A 484 -2.34 -13.32 27.04
CA PRO A 484 -1.81 -12.07 27.60
C PRO A 484 -0.47 -11.64 27.00
N THR A 485 0.40 -12.60 26.66
CA THR A 485 1.69 -12.33 26.00
C THR A 485 1.49 -11.79 24.58
N ASP A 486 0.54 -12.35 23.82
CA ASP A 486 0.22 -11.87 22.48
C ASP A 486 -0.32 -10.43 22.54
N ILE A 487 -1.21 -10.14 23.48
CA ILE A 487 -1.75 -8.79 23.69
C ILE A 487 -0.65 -7.80 24.09
N HIS A 488 0.29 -8.23 24.95
CA HIS A 488 1.43 -7.41 25.32
C HIS A 488 2.32 -7.10 24.10
N PHE A 489 2.63 -8.10 23.28
CA PHE A 489 3.35 -7.90 22.02
C PHE A 489 2.66 -6.88 21.11
N LEU A 490 1.34 -7.02 20.91
CA LEU A 490 0.57 -6.09 20.09
C LEU A 490 0.64 -4.65 20.65
N ARG A 491 0.47 -4.47 21.97
CA ARG A 491 0.54 -3.14 22.61
C ARG A 491 1.92 -2.48 22.52
N THR A 492 2.98 -3.29 22.51
CA THR A 492 4.37 -2.81 22.46
C THR A 492 4.77 -2.37 21.06
N HIS A 493 4.24 -3.02 20.02
CA HIS A 493 4.71 -2.84 18.64
C HIS A 493 3.72 -2.17 17.70
N PHE A 494 2.44 -2.09 18.07
CA PHE A 494 1.38 -1.54 17.23
C PHE A 494 0.59 -0.48 17.98
N ARG A 495 0.12 0.52 17.24
CA ARG A 495 -0.81 1.55 17.68
C ARG A 495 -2.08 1.52 16.83
N CYS A 496 -3.12 2.19 17.29
CA CYS A 496 -4.36 2.30 16.53
C CYS A 496 -4.34 3.49 15.57
N HIS A 497 -4.88 3.26 14.38
CA HIS A 497 -5.31 4.29 13.44
C HIS A 497 -6.83 4.20 13.29
N CYS A 498 -7.51 5.13 13.95
CA CYS A 498 -8.97 5.07 14.11
C CYS A 498 -9.70 5.36 12.82
N TYR A 499 -10.81 4.65 12.61
CA TYR A 499 -11.71 4.92 11.50
C TYR A 499 -12.41 6.25 11.67
N GLN A 500 -12.84 6.83 10.55
CA GLN A 500 -13.64 8.06 10.55
C GLN A 500 -14.83 7.93 11.51
N GLY A 501 -14.98 8.92 12.38
CA GLY A 501 -16.00 8.91 13.44
C GLY A 501 -15.48 8.43 14.80
N TRP A 502 -14.21 8.01 14.90
CA TRP A 502 -13.61 7.53 16.15
C TRP A 502 -12.28 8.22 16.46
N GLN A 503 -11.97 8.34 17.74
CA GLN A 503 -10.77 8.97 18.26
C GLN A 503 -10.29 8.32 19.57
N GLY A 504 -9.12 8.76 20.03
CA GLY A 504 -8.44 8.22 21.21
C GLY A 504 -7.38 7.19 20.83
N SER A 505 -6.48 6.88 21.76
CA SER A 505 -5.36 5.94 21.54
C SER A 505 -5.80 4.51 21.20
N SER A 506 -7.02 4.13 21.59
CA SER A 506 -7.65 2.83 21.32
C SER A 506 -8.97 2.95 20.54
N CYS A 507 -9.24 4.10 19.92
CA CYS A 507 -10.46 4.35 19.15
C CYS A 507 -11.76 4.14 19.94
N GLN A 508 -11.72 4.41 21.24
CA GLN A 508 -12.78 4.12 22.19
C GLN A 508 -13.82 5.24 22.31
N GLN A 509 -13.53 6.42 21.74
CA GLN A 509 -14.42 7.59 21.81
C GLN A 509 -14.97 7.91 20.42
N PRO A 510 -16.27 8.23 20.28
CA PRO A 510 -16.78 8.87 19.09
C PRO A 510 -16.08 10.22 18.88
N ALA A 511 -15.63 10.49 17.66
CA ALA A 511 -15.13 11.81 17.30
C ALA A 511 -16.32 12.79 17.21
N GLY A 512 -16.21 13.94 17.88
CA GLY A 512 -17.25 14.98 17.81
C GLY A 512 -17.50 15.47 16.38
N PRO A 513 -18.67 16.09 16.09
CA PRO A 513 -18.91 16.69 14.78
C PRO A 513 -17.79 17.67 14.48
N ARG A 514 -17.20 17.57 13.29
CA ARG A 514 -16.17 18.52 12.85
C ARG A 514 -16.79 19.91 12.86
N GLY A 515 -16.29 20.79 13.72
CA GLY A 515 -16.60 22.22 13.62
C GLY A 515 -16.36 22.64 12.17
N GLY A 516 -17.36 23.29 11.57
CA GLY A 516 -17.23 23.85 10.24
C GLY A 516 -16.00 24.75 10.15
N ALA A 517 -15.54 25.00 8.93
CA ALA A 517 -14.51 25.98 8.63
C ALA A 517 -14.70 27.24 9.51
N PRO A 518 -13.62 27.86 10.03
CA PRO A 518 -13.77 29.15 10.68
C PRO A 518 -14.51 30.06 9.70
N GLY A 519 -15.70 30.53 10.12
CA GLY A 519 -16.48 31.46 9.33
C GLY A 519 -15.63 32.67 8.96
N PRO A 520 -15.99 33.40 7.89
CA PRO A 520 -15.26 34.61 7.54
C PRO A 520 -15.17 35.50 8.78
N LEU A 521 -13.93 35.92 9.07
CA LEU A 521 -13.60 36.83 10.17
C LEU A 521 -14.70 37.90 10.28
N ALA A 522 -15.38 37.94 11.43
CA ALA A 522 -16.18 39.09 11.80
C ALA A 522 -15.29 40.33 11.66
N PRO A 523 -15.79 41.44 11.07
CA PRO A 523 -15.00 42.63 10.92
C PRO A 523 -14.66 43.13 12.33
N MET A 524 -13.38 43.11 12.69
CA MET A 524 -12.91 43.85 13.84
C MET A 524 -13.28 45.31 13.61
N GLY A 525 -14.18 45.82 14.45
CA GLY A 525 -14.63 47.19 14.39
C GLY A 525 -13.43 48.13 14.47
N LEU A 526 -13.26 48.94 13.42
CA LEU A 526 -12.54 50.21 13.50
C LEU A 526 -13.32 51.13 14.44
N GLY A 527 -12.93 51.14 15.71
CA GLY A 527 -13.51 51.98 16.75
C GLY A 527 -12.43 52.77 17.48
N LEU A 528 -12.14 53.97 16.94
CA LEU A 528 -11.79 55.20 17.65
C LEU A 528 -10.69 55.14 18.73
N LEU A 529 -9.48 55.55 18.34
CA LEU A 529 -8.58 56.34 19.20
C LEU A 529 -7.90 57.41 18.33
N LEU A 530 -8.65 58.49 18.08
CA LEU A 530 -8.13 59.80 17.70
C LEU A 530 -8.51 60.76 18.84
N VAL A 531 -7.76 61.86 18.94
CA VAL A 531 -7.80 62.94 19.96
C VAL A 531 -6.97 62.56 21.22
N PHE A 532 -5.78 63.12 21.49
CA PHE A 532 -5.39 64.54 21.48
C PHE A 532 -3.94 64.76 21.01
N LEU A 533 -3.78 65.55 19.95
CA LEU A 533 -2.73 66.56 19.83
C LEU A 533 -3.40 67.94 20.05
N ILE A 534 -2.62 68.94 20.48
CA ILE A 534 -2.90 70.38 20.74
C ILE A 534 -2.74 70.70 22.25
N TRP A 535 -1.85 71.57 22.73
CA TRP A 535 -1.04 72.63 22.10
C TRP A 535 0.12 73.05 23.02
N CYS A 536 1.30 73.34 22.46
CA CYS A 536 1.97 74.66 22.40
C CYS A 536 3.40 74.51 21.87
#